data_AF-A0A2U9ISX2-F1
#
_entry.id   AF-A0A2U9ISX2-F1
#
_cell.length_a   1.000
_cell.length_b   1.000
_cell.length_c   1.000
_cell.angle_alpha   90.00
_cell.angle_beta   90.00
_cell.angle_gamma   90.00
#
_symmetry.space_group_name_H-M   'P 1'
#
loop_
_entity.id
_entity.type
_entity.pdbx_description
1 polymer ?
#
loop_
_entity_poly.entity_id
_entity_poly.type
_entity_poly.pdbx_seq_one_letter_code
_entity_poly.pdbx_strand_id
1 'polypeptide(L)'
;MSEEYFINYMNEKVFVILLGSSADKTYLYYPKGDALFVLKGGGIELMEIDEVIGRAPAGFKLSPPRESWDQIKGRKVIWYILDNQIEADNVYLVLRSESEYKRVENSASPNRLKYFVLKDANPEEYKEWCCVLIASTKDLNVPPSFKKVYMQELIKNNS
;
A
#
# COMPACT_ATOMS: atom_id res chain seq x y z
N MET A 1 18.95 -10.36 -4.32
CA MET A 1 18.52 -9.93 -2.97
C MET A 1 17.02 -10.15 -2.93
N SER A 2 16.53 -11.06 -2.09
CA SER A 2 15.10 -11.35 -1.96
C SER A 2 14.41 -10.13 -1.37
N GLU A 3 13.61 -9.45 -2.16
CA GLU A 3 12.62 -8.49 -1.66
C GLU A 3 11.59 -9.32 -0.88
N GLU A 4 11.84 -9.54 0.41
CA GLU A 4 10.87 -10.22 1.27
C GLU A 4 9.69 -9.26 1.50
N TYR A 5 8.70 -9.40 0.62
CA TYR A 5 7.43 -8.69 0.69
C TYR A 5 6.55 -9.14 1.86
N PHE A 6 6.97 -10.14 2.63
CA PHE A 6 6.17 -10.71 3.70
C PHE A 6 7.02 -11.07 4.90
N ILE A 7 6.49 -10.81 6.10
CA ILE A 7 7.03 -11.31 7.36
C ILE A 7 5.95 -12.09 8.12
N ASN A 8 6.38 -12.92 9.07
CA ASN A 8 5.48 -13.53 10.04
C ASN A 8 5.50 -12.69 11.33
N TYR A 9 4.35 -12.17 11.74
CA TYR A 9 4.19 -11.42 12.98
C TYR A 9 2.92 -11.88 13.70
N MET A 10 3.05 -12.30 14.96
CA MET A 10 1.92 -12.84 15.76
C MET A 10 1.14 -13.96 15.05
N ASN A 11 1.85 -14.89 14.39
CA ASN A 11 1.28 -15.99 13.58
C ASN A 11 0.47 -15.55 12.34
N GLU A 12 0.61 -14.29 11.93
CA GLU A 12 0.00 -13.76 10.71
C GLU A 12 1.07 -13.44 9.67
N LYS A 13 0.75 -13.73 8.40
CA LYS A 13 1.57 -13.34 7.26
C LYS A 13 1.23 -11.90 6.88
N VAL A 14 2.22 -11.00 6.96
CA VAL A 14 2.01 -9.56 6.81
C VAL A 14 2.78 -9.04 5.60
N PHE A 15 2.07 -8.43 4.64
CA PHE A 15 2.68 -7.76 3.50
C PHE A 15 3.47 -6.52 3.96
N VAL A 16 4.72 -6.42 3.57
CA VAL A 16 5.61 -5.31 3.91
C VAL A 16 6.44 -4.85 2.71
N ILE A 17 6.93 -3.63 2.77
CA ILE A 17 7.78 -3.03 1.75
C ILE A 17 9.10 -2.61 2.38
N LEU A 18 10.22 -3.11 1.86
CA LEU A 18 11.54 -2.66 2.29
C LEU A 18 11.69 -1.15 2.03
N LEU A 19 11.96 -0.39 3.09
CA LEU A 19 12.36 1.02 2.99
C LEU A 19 13.88 1.17 3.00
N GLY A 20 14.58 0.27 3.68
CA GLY A 20 16.03 0.17 3.65
C GLY A 20 16.59 -0.53 4.88
N SER A 21 17.91 -0.67 4.89
CA SER A 21 18.64 -1.38 5.93
C SER A 21 19.91 -0.62 6.31
N SER A 22 20.36 -0.88 7.53
CA SER A 22 21.64 -0.46 8.10
C SER A 22 22.37 -1.71 8.62
N ALA A 23 23.56 -1.55 9.21
CA ALA A 23 24.36 -2.67 9.68
C ALA A 23 23.64 -3.57 10.70
N ASP A 24 22.76 -3.01 11.54
CA ASP A 24 22.08 -3.73 12.63
C ASP A 24 20.55 -3.75 12.52
N LYS A 25 19.96 -2.97 11.59
CA LYS A 25 18.51 -2.82 11.46
C LYS A 25 18.01 -2.87 10.03
N THR A 26 16.85 -3.50 9.83
CA THR A 26 16.08 -3.43 8.58
C THR A 26 14.71 -2.80 8.86
N TYR A 27 14.30 -1.86 8.02
CA TYR A 27 13.03 -1.14 8.14
C TYR A 27 12.07 -1.63 7.05
N LEU A 28 10.99 -2.29 7.48
CA LEU A 28 9.96 -2.83 6.61
C LEU A 28 8.65 -2.09 6.87
N TYR A 29 8.15 -1.37 5.88
CA TYR A 29 6.91 -0.61 5.98
C TYR A 29 5.71 -1.52 5.80
N TYR A 30 4.72 -1.41 6.69
CA TYR A 30 3.44 -2.08 6.62
C TYR A 30 2.37 -1.12 6.09
N PRO A 31 2.01 -1.19 4.80
CA PRO A 31 1.17 -0.19 4.19
C PRO A 31 -0.24 -0.14 4.75
N LYS A 32 -0.86 -1.29 5.05
CA LYS A 32 -2.23 -1.34 5.59
C LYS A 32 -2.35 -0.51 6.88
N GLY A 33 -1.41 -0.73 7.81
CA GLY A 33 -1.39 -0.06 9.11
C GLY A 33 -0.70 1.31 9.12
N ASP A 34 -0.05 1.72 8.03
CA ASP A 34 0.81 2.92 8.00
C ASP A 34 1.83 2.93 9.15
N ALA A 35 2.54 1.81 9.30
CA ALA A 35 3.45 1.53 10.41
C ALA A 35 4.74 0.88 9.91
N LEU A 36 5.74 0.75 10.79
CA LEU A 36 7.04 0.16 10.46
C LEU A 36 7.33 -1.04 11.34
N PHE A 37 7.79 -2.12 10.73
CA PHE A 37 8.51 -3.17 11.41
C PHE A 37 10.01 -2.87 11.37
N VAL A 38 10.63 -2.85 12.54
CA VAL A 38 12.08 -2.70 12.72
C VAL A 38 12.63 -4.05 13.13
N LEU A 39 13.46 -4.64 12.25
CA LEU A 39 14.10 -5.93 12.47
C LEU A 39 15.48 -5.67 13.06
N LYS A 40 15.75 -6.15 14.28
CA LYS A 40 17.04 -5.99 14.97
C LYS A 40 17.38 -7.24 15.77
N GLY A 41 18.60 -7.77 15.59
CA GLY A 41 19.12 -8.87 16.43
C GLY A 41 18.25 -10.13 16.47
N GLY A 42 17.48 -10.41 15.41
CA GLY A 42 16.53 -11.54 15.34
C GLY A 42 15.14 -11.25 15.90
N GLY A 43 14.89 -10.06 16.45
CA GLY A 43 13.56 -9.60 16.88
C GLY A 43 12.85 -8.73 15.84
N ILE A 44 11.53 -8.65 15.96
CA ILE A 44 10.64 -7.79 15.15
C ILE A 44 9.91 -6.84 16.09
N GLU A 45 10.14 -5.55 15.93
CA GLU A 45 9.45 -4.48 16.68
C GLU A 45 8.49 -3.73 15.74
N LEU A 46 7.22 -3.61 16.13
CA LEU A 46 6.26 -2.75 15.43
C LEU A 46 6.34 -1.34 16.01
N MET A 47 6.44 -0.34 15.14
CA MET A 47 6.61 1.07 15.47
C MET A 47 5.68 1.94 14.63
N GLU A 48 5.24 3.08 15.18
CA GLU A 48 4.51 4.12 14.45
C GLU A 48 5.45 5.18 13.89
N ILE A 49 5.07 5.76 12.76
CA ILE A 49 5.77 6.87 12.13
C ILE A 49 5.18 8.17 12.69
N ASP A 50 5.91 8.84 13.57
CA ASP A 50 5.52 10.18 14.02
C ASP A 50 5.89 11.24 12.97
N GLU A 51 7.06 11.10 12.34
CA GLU A 51 7.59 12.08 11.39
C GLU A 51 8.61 11.44 10.42
N VAL A 52 8.71 11.99 9.21
CA VAL A 52 9.71 11.61 8.21
C VAL A 52 10.61 12.81 7.92
N ILE A 53 11.86 12.76 8.38
CA ILE A 53 12.86 13.82 8.18
C ILE A 53 13.76 13.45 6.99
N GLY A 54 13.53 14.07 5.84
CA GLY A 54 14.30 13.80 4.62
C GLY A 54 13.86 12.52 3.90
N ARG A 55 14.78 11.90 3.14
CA ARG A 55 14.47 10.75 2.25
C ARG A 55 15.07 9.42 2.69
N ALA A 56 15.89 9.41 3.73
CA ALA A 56 16.61 8.22 4.18
C ALA A 56 15.88 7.53 5.35
N PRO A 57 15.99 6.19 5.52
CA PRO A 57 15.45 5.48 6.68
C PRO A 57 15.95 6.00 8.04
N ALA A 58 17.15 6.60 8.09
CA ALA A 58 17.66 7.25 9.30
C ALA A 58 16.87 8.52 9.71
N GLY A 59 15.96 8.98 8.86
CA GLY A 59 15.12 10.16 9.07
C GLY A 59 13.77 9.89 9.74
N PHE A 60 13.40 8.62 9.98
CA PHE A 60 12.12 8.33 10.64
C PHE A 60 12.20 8.59 12.14
N LYS A 61 11.27 9.41 12.65
CA LYS A 61 10.99 9.51 14.08
C LYS A 61 9.92 8.49 14.42
N LEU A 62 10.28 7.54 15.28
CA LEU A 62 9.46 6.38 15.59
C LEU A 62 9.04 6.36 17.05
N SER A 63 7.80 5.96 17.31
CA SER A 63 7.27 5.70 18.64
C SER A 63 6.71 4.28 18.74
N PRO A 64 6.60 3.72 19.95
CA PRO A 64 5.76 2.55 20.17
C PRO A 64 4.32 2.80 19.67
N PRO A 65 3.63 1.76 19.20
CA PRO A 65 2.27 1.90 18.70
C PRO A 65 1.32 2.32 19.81
N ARG A 66 0.45 3.29 19.51
CA ARG A 66 -0.61 3.75 20.42
C ARG A 66 -1.81 2.81 20.45
N GLU A 67 -1.96 1.99 19.43
CA GLU A 67 -3.05 1.03 19.25
C GLU A 67 -2.55 -0.42 19.28
N SER A 68 -3.45 -1.38 19.52
CA SER A 68 -3.11 -2.80 19.45
C SER A 68 -2.85 -3.26 18.01
N TRP A 69 -2.18 -4.41 17.84
CA TRP A 69 -1.98 -5.02 16.53
C TRP A 69 -3.30 -5.23 15.76
N ASP A 70 -4.35 -5.68 16.44
CA ASP A 70 -5.66 -5.91 15.83
C ASP A 70 -6.31 -4.63 15.30
N GLN A 71 -6.10 -3.50 15.97
CA GLN A 71 -6.56 -2.20 15.51
C GLN A 71 -5.73 -1.72 14.31
N ILE A 72 -4.40 -1.85 14.39
CA ILE A 72 -3.47 -1.41 13.33
C ILE A 72 -3.72 -2.17 12.03
N LYS A 73 -3.85 -3.50 12.08
CA LYS A 73 -4.12 -4.32 10.89
C LYS A 73 -5.52 -4.09 10.30
N GLY A 74 -6.44 -3.55 11.10
CA GLY A 74 -7.80 -3.18 10.70
C GLY A 74 -7.95 -1.77 10.11
N ARG A 75 -6.89 -0.94 10.10
CA ARG A 75 -6.97 0.44 9.62
C ARG A 75 -7.43 0.52 8.16
N LYS A 76 -8.28 1.50 7.88
CA LYS A 76 -8.85 1.73 6.54
C LYS A 76 -7.80 2.35 5.61
N VAL A 77 -7.78 1.91 4.36
CA VAL A 77 -6.99 2.52 3.29
C VAL A 77 -7.93 3.33 2.42
N ILE A 78 -7.59 4.61 2.21
CA ILE A 78 -8.36 5.54 1.37
C ILE A 78 -7.46 5.93 0.21
N TRP A 79 -7.92 5.61 -1.00
CA TRP A 79 -7.33 6.06 -2.27
C TRP A 79 -7.97 7.35 -2.72
N TYR A 80 -7.15 8.29 -3.18
CA TYR A 80 -7.59 9.47 -3.89
C TYR A 80 -7.28 9.25 -5.37
N ILE A 81 -8.32 9.12 -6.20
CA ILE A 81 -8.19 8.89 -7.65
C ILE A 81 -9.09 9.90 -8.34
N LEU A 82 -8.49 10.84 -9.09
CA LEU A 82 -9.23 11.91 -9.76
C LEU A 82 -10.24 12.58 -8.82
N ASP A 83 -9.78 13.10 -7.69
CA ASP A 83 -10.59 13.80 -6.69
C ASP A 83 -11.68 12.95 -5.99
N ASN A 84 -11.81 11.66 -6.34
CA ASN A 84 -12.71 10.74 -5.67
C ASN A 84 -11.99 9.99 -4.56
N GLN A 85 -12.69 9.79 -3.44
CA GLN A 85 -12.21 8.96 -2.33
C GLN A 85 -12.76 7.54 -2.46
N ILE A 86 -11.86 6.56 -2.42
CA ILE A 86 -12.20 5.15 -2.54
C ILE A 86 -11.60 4.40 -1.34
N GLU A 87 -12.46 3.99 -0.41
CA GLU A 87 -12.05 3.10 0.69
C GLU A 87 -11.91 1.66 0.16
N ALA A 88 -10.67 1.17 0.12
CA ALA A 88 -10.32 -0.20 -0.26
C ALA A 88 -8.82 -0.46 -0.01
N ASP A 89 -8.48 -1.69 0.35
CA ASP A 89 -7.07 -2.11 0.52
C ASP A 89 -6.31 -2.08 -0.80
N ASN A 90 -6.94 -2.61 -1.85
CA ASN A 90 -6.45 -2.54 -3.22
C ASN A 90 -7.56 -2.08 -4.17
N VAL A 91 -7.17 -1.44 -5.27
CA VAL A 91 -8.11 -0.95 -6.28
C VAL A 91 -7.78 -1.55 -7.64
N TYR A 92 -8.79 -2.07 -8.33
CA TYR A 92 -8.67 -2.43 -9.74
C TYR A 92 -9.47 -1.42 -10.55
N LEU A 93 -8.77 -0.53 -11.25
CA LEU A 93 -9.36 0.55 -12.02
C LEU A 93 -9.42 0.15 -13.50
N VAL A 94 -10.64 -0.01 -14.01
CA VAL A 94 -10.89 -0.31 -15.42
C VAL A 94 -10.84 0.99 -16.22
N LEU A 95 -9.84 1.09 -17.08
CA LEU A 95 -9.59 2.18 -18.01
C LEU A 95 -10.35 1.96 -19.33
N ARG A 96 -10.69 3.05 -20.01
CA ARG A 96 -11.26 3.04 -21.36
C ARG A 96 -10.17 3.01 -22.43
N SER A 97 -9.00 3.57 -22.12
CA SER A 97 -7.86 3.61 -23.05
C SER A 97 -6.55 3.71 -22.30
N GLU A 98 -5.45 3.30 -22.96
CA GLU A 98 -4.12 3.39 -22.36
C GLU A 98 -3.68 4.82 -22.01
N SER A 99 -4.20 5.83 -22.72
CA SER A 99 -3.92 7.24 -22.42
C SER A 99 -4.34 7.66 -21.02
N GLU A 100 -5.34 7.00 -20.44
CA GLU A 100 -5.83 7.30 -19.08
C GLU A 100 -4.84 6.82 -18.00
N TYR A 101 -4.00 5.83 -18.31
CA TYR A 101 -3.02 5.29 -17.35
C TYR A 101 -2.07 6.37 -16.83
N LYS A 102 -1.49 7.19 -17.73
CA LYS A 102 -0.59 8.29 -17.33
C LYS A 102 -1.27 9.30 -16.41
N ARG A 103 -2.57 9.53 -16.58
CA ARG A 103 -3.32 10.41 -15.70
C ARG A 103 -3.45 9.81 -14.30
N VAL A 104 -3.74 8.51 -14.22
CA VAL A 104 -3.86 7.78 -12.96
C VAL A 104 -2.52 7.72 -12.23
N GLU A 105 -1.44 7.34 -12.91
CA GLU A 105 -0.10 7.24 -12.33
C GLU A 105 0.36 8.52 -11.63
N ASN A 106 -0.02 9.69 -12.16
CA ASN A 106 0.37 11.00 -11.62
C ASN A 106 -0.61 11.60 -10.60
N SER A 107 -1.80 11.03 -10.45
CA SER A 107 -2.86 11.60 -9.58
C SER A 107 -3.39 10.64 -8.53
N ALA A 108 -3.15 9.34 -8.70
CA ALA A 108 -3.61 8.33 -7.78
C ALA A 108 -2.59 8.13 -6.65
N SER A 109 -3.04 8.40 -5.44
CA SER A 109 -2.28 8.14 -4.23
C SER A 109 -3.22 7.76 -3.10
N PRO A 110 -2.92 6.71 -2.31
CA PRO A 110 -3.54 6.53 -1.03
C PRO A 110 -2.88 7.43 0.03
N ASN A 111 -3.55 7.62 1.17
CA ASN A 111 -2.92 8.25 2.34
C ASN A 111 -1.93 7.28 3.00
N ARG A 112 -0.81 6.97 2.32
CA ARG A 112 0.22 6.01 2.73
C ARG A 112 1.59 6.45 2.26
N LEU A 113 2.62 6.14 3.06
CA LEU A 113 4.00 6.48 2.74
C LEU A 113 4.50 5.83 1.44
N LYS A 114 4.14 4.57 1.19
CA LYS A 114 4.53 3.82 -0.01
C LYS A 114 3.40 2.92 -0.48
N TYR A 115 3.25 2.80 -1.79
CA TYR A 115 2.18 2.07 -2.45
C TYR A 115 2.61 1.71 -3.87
N PHE A 116 1.82 0.89 -4.57
CA PHE A 116 2.10 0.49 -5.95
C PHE A 116 0.97 0.91 -6.89
N VAL A 117 1.36 1.44 -8.05
CA VAL A 117 0.45 1.69 -9.18
C VAL A 117 0.98 0.87 -10.35
N LEU A 118 0.21 -0.12 -10.79
CA LEU A 118 0.62 -1.11 -11.79
C LEU A 118 -0.24 -0.99 -13.04
N LYS A 119 0.37 -1.18 -14.22
CA LYS A 119 -0.34 -1.21 -15.51
C LYS A 119 -0.66 -2.64 -15.91
N ASP A 120 -1.92 -2.93 -16.19
CA ASP A 120 -2.39 -4.21 -16.79
C ASP A 120 -1.88 -5.49 -16.08
N ALA A 121 -1.53 -5.39 -14.79
CA ALA A 121 -1.09 -6.50 -13.97
C ALA A 121 -2.24 -7.46 -13.66
N ASN A 122 -1.92 -8.73 -13.39
CA ASN A 122 -2.89 -9.73 -13.00
C ASN A 122 -3.22 -9.58 -11.49
N PRO A 123 -4.46 -9.26 -11.10
CA PRO A 123 -4.79 -8.99 -9.70
C PRO A 123 -4.65 -10.21 -8.77
N GLU A 124 -4.71 -11.43 -9.29
CA GLU A 124 -4.50 -12.65 -8.49
C GLU A 124 -3.10 -12.75 -7.89
N GLU A 125 -2.08 -12.18 -8.56
CA GLU A 125 -0.70 -12.17 -8.08
C GLU A 125 -0.51 -11.26 -6.86
N TYR A 126 -1.42 -10.30 -6.67
CA TYR A 126 -1.35 -9.26 -5.64
C TYR A 126 -2.44 -9.42 -4.57
N LYS A 127 -3.17 -10.54 -4.56
CA LYS A 127 -4.34 -10.72 -3.68
C LYS A 127 -4.00 -10.66 -2.18
N GLU A 128 -2.77 -11.01 -1.82
CA GLU A 128 -2.27 -10.96 -0.44
C GLU A 128 -1.55 -9.63 -0.10
N TRP A 129 -1.45 -8.71 -1.07
CA TRP A 129 -0.79 -7.42 -0.91
C TRP A 129 -1.81 -6.38 -0.42
N CYS A 130 -1.31 -5.21 -0.02
CA CYS A 130 -2.14 -4.06 0.32
C CYS A 130 -1.56 -2.79 -0.29
N CYS A 131 -2.41 -1.80 -0.52
CA CYS A 131 -2.05 -0.52 -1.11
C CYS A 131 -1.51 -0.68 -2.55
N VAL A 132 -2.17 -1.56 -3.31
CA VAL A 132 -1.94 -1.75 -4.74
C VAL A 132 -3.12 -1.20 -5.54
N LEU A 133 -2.83 -0.35 -6.53
CA LEU A 133 -3.76 0.03 -7.57
C LEU A 133 -3.31 -0.59 -8.89
N ILE A 134 -4.17 -1.39 -9.50
CA ILE A 134 -3.96 -1.91 -10.85
C ILE A 134 -4.87 -1.13 -11.79
N ALA A 135 -4.28 -0.36 -12.67
CA ALA A 135 -5.00 0.35 -13.73
C ALA A 135 -4.88 -0.48 -15.01
N SER A 136 -6.02 -0.94 -15.54
CA SER A 136 -6.02 -1.85 -16.67
C SER A 136 -7.09 -1.50 -17.69
N THR A 137 -6.77 -1.70 -18.96
CA THR A 137 -7.76 -1.63 -20.06
C THR A 137 -8.64 -2.87 -20.15
N LYS A 138 -8.33 -3.92 -19.39
CA LYS A 138 -9.07 -5.17 -19.36
C LYS A 138 -10.10 -5.12 -18.25
N ASP A 139 -11.28 -5.64 -18.54
CA ASP A 139 -12.34 -5.80 -17.54
C ASP A 139 -12.32 -7.24 -17.00
N LEU A 140 -11.65 -7.46 -15.86
CA LEU A 140 -11.44 -8.79 -15.27
C LEU A 140 -12.24 -8.98 -13.97
N ASN A 141 -12.58 -10.22 -13.63
CA ASN A 141 -12.98 -10.55 -12.27
C ASN A 141 -11.76 -10.40 -11.34
N VAL A 142 -11.98 -9.87 -10.14
CA VAL A 142 -10.91 -9.52 -9.20
C VAL A 142 -11.09 -10.26 -7.87
N PRO A 143 -9.99 -10.59 -7.16
CA PRO A 143 -10.07 -11.23 -5.86
C PRO A 143 -10.72 -10.29 -4.82
N PRO A 144 -11.27 -10.81 -3.71
CA PRO A 144 -12.01 -10.02 -2.73
C PRO A 144 -11.23 -8.87 -2.07
N SER A 145 -9.90 -8.93 -2.08
CA SER A 145 -9.05 -7.86 -1.55
C SER A 145 -8.97 -6.63 -2.47
N PHE A 146 -9.51 -6.71 -3.69
CA PHE A 146 -9.58 -5.61 -4.63
C PHE A 146 -11.01 -5.08 -4.74
N LYS A 147 -11.13 -3.76 -4.66
CA LYS A 147 -12.33 -3.05 -5.08
C LYS A 147 -12.22 -2.69 -6.56
N LYS A 148 -13.14 -3.21 -7.37
CA LYS A 148 -13.24 -2.87 -8.79
C LYS A 148 -13.94 -1.53 -8.97
N VAL A 149 -13.38 -0.66 -9.80
CA VAL A 149 -13.89 0.69 -10.09
C VAL A 149 -13.74 0.96 -11.58
N TYR A 150 -14.73 1.62 -12.18
CA TYR A 150 -14.66 1.99 -13.59
C TYR A 150 -14.28 3.47 -13.73
N MET A 151 -13.31 3.77 -14.59
CA MET A 151 -12.86 5.14 -14.86
C MET A 151 -14.01 6.06 -15.30
N GLN A 152 -14.99 5.52 -16.03
CA GLN A 152 -16.17 6.25 -16.47
C GLN A 152 -17.03 6.77 -15.31
N GLU A 153 -17.11 6.02 -14.21
CA GLU A 153 -17.89 6.39 -13.03
C GLU A 153 -17.24 7.56 -12.29
N LEU A 154 -15.90 7.54 -12.19
CA LEU A 154 -15.13 8.60 -11.52
C LEU A 154 -15.24 9.95 -12.26
N ILE A 155 -15.24 9.93 -13.58
CA ILE A 155 -15.32 11.16 -14.40
C ILE A 155 -16.72 11.80 -14.30
N LYS A 156 -17.78 10.98 -14.28
CA LYS A 156 -19.16 11.47 -14.17
C LYS A 156 -19.40 12.20 -12.84
N ASN A 157 -18.78 11.75 -11.76
CA ASN A 157 -18.94 12.37 -10.44
C ASN A 157 -18.19 13.70 -10.29
N ASN A 158 -17.34 14.05 -11.26
CA ASN A 158 -16.54 15.29 -11.28
C ASN A 158 -17.01 16.30 -12.34
N SER A 159 -18.11 16.01 -13.04
CA SER A 159 -18.72 16.88 -14.07
C SER A 159 -19.98 17.53 -13.52
#